data_AF-A0A7Y1SWR3-F1
#
_entry.id   AF-A0A7Y1SWR3-F1
#
_cell.length_a   1.000
_cell.length_b   1.000
_cell.length_c   1.000
_cell.angle_alpha   90.00
_cell.angle_beta   90.00
_cell.angle_gamma   90.00
#
_symmetry.space_group_name_H-M   'P 1'
#
loop_
_entity.id
_entity.type
_entity.pdbx_description
1 polymer ?
#
loop_
_entity_poly.entity_id
_entity_poly.type
_entity_poly.pdbx_seq_one_letter_code
_entity_poly.pdbx_strand_id
1 'polypeptide(L)'
;MNLDPALIMAMWAAGLSIAAAVVVWWRVVGTGYLWLAAGTSAGFGIIAALSGGGLPSWLGAISAALAVFVPPVGATVLLGLGGVAHLSSIAMNGPIVLSLLGAASLGGITSEMMLGHWFLIDPRLPRWSLHRLAAIGGAAAALDATALILQGADLSSVTGIAFISLATTTVLLLVGVWFSLKEPSYTGVMAATGLSYLATLTAVGAVVAGRADVSNIAGFPF
;
A
#
# COMPACT_ATOMS: atom_id res chain seq x y z
N MET A 1 6.93 -10.00 -21.06
CA MET A 1 6.63 -9.46 -19.73
C MET A 1 6.58 -7.94 -19.87
N ASN A 2 5.41 -7.38 -20.15
CA ASN A 2 5.22 -5.92 -20.20
C ASN A 2 4.72 -5.48 -18.83
N LEU A 3 5.65 -5.43 -17.87
CA LEU A 3 5.42 -4.77 -16.59
C LEU A 3 5.81 -3.30 -16.73
N ASP A 4 4.89 -2.39 -16.47
CA ASP A 4 5.06 -0.95 -16.38
C ASP A 4 5.42 -0.58 -14.94
N PRO A 5 6.69 -0.25 -14.65
CA PRO A 5 7.10 0.15 -13.32
C PRO A 5 6.39 1.42 -12.85
N ALA A 6 5.98 2.30 -13.77
CA ALA A 6 5.25 3.51 -13.43
C ALA A 6 3.89 3.19 -12.79
N LEU A 7 3.16 2.20 -13.32
CA LEU A 7 1.86 1.81 -12.79
C LEU A 7 1.99 1.25 -11.37
N ILE A 8 2.91 0.32 -11.14
CA ILE A 8 3.13 -0.30 -9.82
C ILE A 8 3.55 0.75 -8.79
N MET A 9 4.47 1.65 -9.16
CA MET A 9 4.93 2.70 -8.25
C MET A 9 3.84 3.75 -7.99
N ALA A 10 3.02 4.09 -8.99
CA ALA A 10 1.87 4.98 -8.82
C ALA A 10 0.79 4.36 -7.92
N MET A 11 0.53 3.05 -8.05
CA MET A 11 -0.36 2.31 -7.13
C MET A 11 0.13 2.40 -5.69
N TRP A 12 1.42 2.13 -5.48
CA TRP A 12 2.00 2.16 -4.15
C TRP A 12 1.93 3.57 -3.53
N ALA A 13 2.32 4.59 -4.31
CA ALA A 13 2.26 5.98 -3.90
C ALA A 13 0.83 6.45 -3.61
N ALA A 14 -0.14 6.10 -4.47
CA ALA A 14 -1.55 6.44 -4.27
C ALA A 14 -2.09 5.87 -2.97
N GLY A 15 -1.91 4.57 -2.77
CA GLY A 15 -2.39 3.88 -1.58
C GLY A 15 -1.77 4.42 -0.30
N LEU A 16 -0.45 4.65 -0.30
CA LEU A 16 0.27 5.24 0.84
C LEU A 16 -0.21 6.66 1.14
N SER A 17 -0.32 7.52 0.13
CA SER A 17 -0.81 8.90 0.29
C SER A 17 -2.21 8.93 0.91
N ILE A 18 -3.13 8.11 0.41
CA ILE A 18 -4.52 8.07 0.90
C ILE A 18 -4.57 7.53 2.33
N ALA A 19 -3.88 6.42 2.59
CA ALA A 19 -3.85 5.85 3.93
C ALA A 19 -3.16 6.80 4.94
N ALA A 20 -2.08 7.47 4.56
CA ALA A 20 -1.43 8.50 5.36
C ALA A 20 -2.39 9.68 5.65
N ALA A 21 -3.14 10.15 4.65
CA ALA A 21 -4.14 11.19 4.83
C ALA A 21 -5.18 10.80 5.89
N VAL A 22 -5.65 9.54 5.84
CA VAL A 22 -6.60 8.97 6.82
C VAL A 22 -5.99 8.89 8.22
N VAL A 23 -4.74 8.42 8.35
CA VAL A 23 -4.07 8.31 9.66
C VAL A 23 -3.82 9.68 10.28
N VAL A 24 -3.38 10.66 9.49
CA VAL A 24 -3.22 12.05 9.94
C VAL A 24 -4.56 12.65 10.33
N TRP A 25 -5.62 12.34 9.58
CA TRP A 25 -6.98 12.80 9.87
C TRP A 25 -7.50 12.28 11.21
N TRP A 26 -7.13 11.05 11.60
CA TRP A 26 -7.48 10.50 12.91
C TRP A 26 -6.85 11.26 14.08
N ARG A 27 -5.83 12.10 13.85
CA ARG A 27 -5.12 12.88 14.87
C ARG A 27 -4.57 12.03 16.02
N VAL A 28 -4.20 10.79 15.72
CA VAL A 28 -3.61 9.86 16.69
C VAL A 28 -2.08 9.89 16.66
N VAL A 29 -1.49 10.41 15.58
CA VAL A 29 -0.04 10.45 15.35
C VAL A 29 0.53 11.87 15.47
N GLY A 30 1.80 11.97 15.82
CA GLY A 30 2.54 13.23 15.85
C GLY A 30 3.18 13.61 14.51
N THR A 31 3.83 14.78 14.48
CA THR A 31 4.52 15.32 13.30
C THR A 31 5.59 14.38 12.75
N GLY A 32 6.29 13.63 13.60
CA GLY A 32 7.33 12.70 13.14
C GLY A 32 6.78 11.58 12.23
N TYR A 33 5.60 11.03 12.53
CA TYR A 33 4.94 10.07 11.64
C TYR A 33 4.55 10.71 10.31
N LEU A 34 4.06 11.96 10.35
CA LEU A 34 3.73 12.70 9.12
C LEU A 34 4.95 12.82 8.22
N TRP A 35 6.14 13.11 8.76
CA TRP A 35 7.37 13.21 7.97
C TRP A 35 7.72 11.87 7.31
N LEU A 36 7.62 10.77 8.06
CA LEU A 36 7.83 9.43 7.54
C LEU A 36 6.83 9.10 6.43
N ALA A 37 5.53 9.30 6.67
CA ALA A 37 4.46 8.96 5.73
C ALA A 37 4.52 9.82 4.45
N ALA A 38 4.72 11.13 4.60
CA ALA A 38 4.89 12.05 3.49
C ALA A 38 6.16 11.74 2.69
N GLY A 39 7.29 11.51 3.37
CA GLY A 39 8.56 11.19 2.73
C GLY A 39 8.51 9.89 1.94
N THR A 40 7.97 8.82 2.53
CA THR A 40 7.80 7.52 1.86
C THR A 40 6.86 7.64 0.66
N SER A 41 5.72 8.32 0.82
CA SER A 41 4.78 8.53 -0.28
C SER A 41 5.38 9.36 -1.41
N ALA A 42 6.11 10.44 -1.09
CA ALA A 42 6.80 11.25 -2.08
C ALA A 42 7.89 10.44 -2.79
N GLY A 43 8.63 9.60 -2.07
CA GLY A 43 9.64 8.69 -2.64
C GLY A 43 9.06 7.78 -3.72
N PHE A 44 8.01 7.02 -3.41
CA PHE A 44 7.34 6.18 -4.41
C PHE A 44 6.74 7.00 -5.56
N GLY A 45 6.18 8.19 -5.26
CA GLY A 45 5.65 9.09 -6.27
C GLY A 45 6.71 9.61 -7.25
N ILE A 46 7.91 9.94 -6.76
CA ILE A 46 9.05 10.35 -7.58
C ILE A 46 9.49 9.18 -8.47
N ILE A 47 9.61 7.97 -7.92
CA ILE A 47 9.99 6.79 -8.70
C ILE A 47 8.93 6.51 -9.79
N ALA A 48 7.64 6.65 -9.48
CA ALA A 48 6.57 6.53 -10.45
C ALA A 48 6.71 7.56 -11.58
N ALA A 49 6.98 8.82 -11.22
CA ALA A 49 7.16 9.89 -12.18
C ALA A 49 8.38 9.67 -13.09
N LEU A 50 9.52 9.26 -12.53
CA LEU A 50 10.75 8.94 -13.26
C LEU A 50 10.59 7.71 -14.15
N SER A 51 9.69 6.79 -13.80
CA SER A 51 9.42 5.58 -14.57
C SER A 51 8.41 5.78 -15.71
N GLY A 52 7.83 6.97 -15.86
CA GLY A 52 6.86 7.26 -16.94
C GLY A 52 5.46 7.67 -16.47
N GLY A 53 5.20 7.79 -15.16
CA GLY A 53 3.88 8.12 -14.59
C GLY A 53 3.39 9.56 -14.84
N GLY A 54 4.11 10.33 -15.67
CA GLY A 54 3.68 11.64 -16.17
C GLY A 54 3.52 12.73 -15.11
N LEU A 55 2.84 13.81 -15.53
CA LEU A 55 2.56 14.96 -14.67
C LEU A 55 1.78 14.60 -13.38
N PRO A 56 0.75 13.71 -13.41
CA PRO A 56 0.01 13.39 -12.18
C PRO A 56 0.89 12.76 -11.09
N SER A 57 1.88 11.94 -11.46
CA SER A 57 2.82 11.37 -10.49
C SER A 57 3.75 12.43 -9.88
N TRP A 58 4.22 13.41 -10.67
CA TRP A 58 4.96 14.55 -10.14
C TRP A 58 4.14 15.40 -9.17
N LEU A 59 2.90 15.73 -9.55
CA LEU A 59 1.99 16.49 -8.69
C LEU A 59 1.70 15.74 -7.40
N GLY A 60 1.49 14.42 -7.48
CA GLY A 60 1.29 13.56 -6.31
C GLY A 60 2.47 13.60 -5.35
N ALA A 61 3.69 13.43 -5.87
CA ALA A 61 4.91 13.46 -5.09
C ALA A 61 5.17 14.84 -4.43
N ILE A 62 4.98 15.92 -5.19
CA ILE A 62 5.13 17.29 -4.68
C ILE A 62 4.10 17.56 -3.58
N SER A 63 2.85 17.16 -3.79
CA SER A 63 1.78 17.33 -2.79
C SER A 63 2.10 16.60 -1.49
N ALA A 64 2.56 15.34 -1.58
CA ALA A 64 3.01 14.58 -0.42
C ALA A 64 4.20 15.26 0.27
N ALA A 65 5.21 15.72 -0.47
CA ALA A 65 6.37 16.41 0.08
C ALA A 65 6.00 17.72 0.81
N LEU A 66 5.06 18.49 0.26
CA LEU A 66 4.60 19.73 0.87
C LEU A 66 3.78 19.52 2.15
N ALA A 67 3.21 18.33 2.36
CA ALA A 67 2.40 18.00 3.53
C ALA A 67 3.13 18.18 4.86
N VAL A 68 4.47 18.08 4.89
CA VAL A 68 5.26 18.23 6.12
C VAL A 68 5.35 19.66 6.65
N PHE A 69 5.04 20.66 5.81
CA PHE A 69 5.18 22.08 6.13
C PHE A 69 3.86 22.74 6.56
N VAL A 70 2.78 21.98 6.65
CA VAL A 70 1.43 22.48 6.93
C VAL A 70 0.86 21.85 8.20
N PRO A 71 -0.12 22.49 8.87
CA PRO A 71 -0.78 21.88 10.01
C PRO A 71 -1.52 20.60 9.63
N PRO A 72 -1.87 19.72 10.60
CA PRO A 72 -2.43 18.39 10.32
C PRO A 72 -3.63 18.36 9.36
N VAL A 73 -4.52 19.35 9.43
CA VAL A 73 -5.65 19.45 8.49
C VAL A 73 -5.18 19.71 7.06
N GLY A 74 -4.22 20.63 6.89
CA GLY A 74 -3.60 20.88 5.58
C GLY A 74 -2.82 19.67 5.08
N ALA A 75 -2.14 18.96 5.98
CA ALA A 75 -1.39 17.75 5.64
C ALA A 75 -2.31 16.63 5.15
N THR A 76 -3.44 16.40 5.83
CA THR A 76 -4.49 15.48 5.36
C THR A 76 -4.96 15.82 3.95
N VAL A 77 -5.24 17.11 3.67
CA VAL A 77 -5.70 17.56 2.35
C VAL A 77 -4.62 17.33 1.30
N LEU A 78 -3.37 17.72 1.56
CA LEU A 78 -2.27 17.56 0.61
C LEU A 78 -1.94 16.09 0.33
N LEU A 79 -1.96 15.23 1.35
CA LEU A 79 -1.79 13.78 1.16
C LEU A 79 -2.97 13.18 0.38
N GLY A 80 -4.20 13.61 0.65
CA GLY A 80 -5.38 13.19 -0.10
C GLY A 80 -5.32 13.60 -1.57
N LEU A 81 -4.96 14.86 -1.84
CA LEU A 81 -4.74 15.36 -3.21
C LEU A 81 -3.59 14.63 -3.90
N GLY A 82 -2.52 14.32 -3.17
CA GLY A 82 -1.40 13.54 -3.69
C GLY A 82 -1.84 12.13 -4.11
N GLY A 83 -2.65 11.49 -3.28
CA GLY A 83 -3.29 10.22 -3.58
C GLY A 83 -4.15 10.28 -4.85
N VAL A 84 -5.03 11.28 -4.97
CA VAL A 84 -5.89 11.49 -6.15
C VAL A 84 -5.06 11.74 -7.43
N ALA A 85 -3.96 12.48 -7.32
CA ALA A 85 -3.06 12.70 -8.46
C ALA A 85 -2.41 11.39 -8.92
N HIS A 86 -1.95 10.54 -8.00
CA HIS A 86 -1.46 9.20 -8.35
C HIS A 86 -2.56 8.28 -8.89
N LEU A 87 -3.79 8.36 -8.38
CA LEU A 87 -4.94 7.64 -8.96
C LEU A 87 -5.23 8.08 -10.40
N SER A 88 -5.00 9.35 -10.72
CA SER A 88 -5.12 9.85 -12.09
C SER A 88 -4.02 9.27 -12.99
N SER A 89 -2.79 9.13 -12.49
CA SER A 89 -1.72 8.39 -13.19
C SER A 89 -2.12 6.94 -13.44
N ILE A 90 -2.70 6.27 -12.45
CA ILE A 90 -3.18 4.90 -12.59
C ILE A 90 -4.25 4.79 -13.69
N ALA A 91 -5.23 5.69 -13.68
CA ALA A 91 -6.33 5.69 -14.65
C ALA A 91 -5.86 5.90 -16.11
N MET A 92 -4.70 6.55 -16.29
CA MET A 92 -4.13 6.81 -17.62
C MET A 92 -3.27 5.66 -18.14
N ASN A 93 -2.70 4.82 -17.26
CA ASN A 93 -1.65 3.87 -17.63
C ASN A 93 -2.02 2.40 -17.44
N GLY A 94 -3.17 2.07 -16.83
CA GLY A 94 -3.54 0.67 -16.62
C GLY A 94 -5.02 0.42 -16.32
N PRO A 95 -5.40 -0.86 -16.15
CA PRO A 95 -6.78 -1.24 -15.84
C PRO A 95 -7.16 -0.73 -14.44
N ILE A 96 -8.14 0.17 -14.41
CA ILE A 96 -8.44 0.98 -13.22
C ILE A 96 -8.83 0.13 -12.01
N VAL A 97 -9.66 -0.91 -12.18
CA VAL A 97 -10.15 -1.73 -11.06
C VAL A 97 -9.02 -2.50 -10.40
N LEU A 98 -8.22 -3.23 -11.19
CA LEU A 98 -7.08 -3.99 -10.69
C LEU A 98 -6.03 -3.07 -10.06
N SER A 99 -5.80 -1.91 -10.66
CA SER A 99 -4.82 -0.96 -10.13
C SER A 99 -5.29 -0.31 -8.82
N LEU A 100 -6.59 -0.06 -8.65
CA LEU A 100 -7.15 0.43 -7.38
C LEU A 100 -7.04 -0.62 -6.27
N LEU A 101 -7.30 -1.90 -6.57
CA LEU A 101 -7.15 -2.98 -5.60
C LEU A 101 -5.69 -3.14 -5.18
N GLY A 102 -4.76 -3.11 -6.13
CA GLY A 102 -3.33 -3.13 -5.83
C GLY A 102 -2.86 -1.92 -5.04
N ALA A 103 -3.37 -0.72 -5.35
CA ALA A 103 -3.08 0.49 -4.58
C ALA A 103 -3.58 0.37 -3.13
N ALA A 104 -4.82 -0.09 -2.94
CA ALA A 104 -5.38 -0.32 -1.60
C ALA A 104 -4.60 -1.39 -0.83
N SER A 105 -4.17 -2.46 -1.50
CA SER A 105 -3.35 -3.52 -0.90
C SER A 105 -1.97 -3.02 -0.48
N LEU A 106 -1.16 -2.53 -1.43
CA LEU A 106 0.20 -2.05 -1.15
C LEU A 106 0.19 -0.89 -0.15
N GLY A 107 -0.67 0.09 -0.36
CA GLY A 107 -0.79 1.26 0.49
C GLY A 107 -1.29 0.93 1.89
N GLY A 108 -2.33 0.11 2.00
CA GLY A 108 -2.92 -0.30 3.28
C GLY A 108 -1.94 -1.09 4.14
N ILE A 109 -1.29 -2.09 3.56
CA ILE A 109 -0.33 -2.96 4.26
C ILE A 109 0.92 -2.18 4.66
N THR A 110 1.47 -1.37 3.75
CA THR A 110 2.65 -0.55 4.07
C THR A 110 2.33 0.48 5.15
N SER A 111 1.14 1.09 5.11
CA SER A 111 0.72 2.06 6.13
C SER A 111 0.50 1.42 7.50
N GLU A 112 -0.05 0.21 7.52
CA GLU A 112 -0.17 -0.58 8.75
C GLU A 112 1.21 -0.90 9.33
N MET A 113 2.15 -1.38 8.51
CA MET A 113 3.53 -1.62 8.94
C MET A 113 4.21 -0.36 9.48
N MET A 114 4.08 0.77 8.78
CA MET A 114 4.64 2.05 9.19
C MET A 114 4.05 2.55 10.52
N LEU A 115 2.72 2.46 10.67
CA LEU A 115 2.06 2.85 11.92
C LEU A 115 2.39 1.88 13.06
N GLY A 116 2.51 0.59 12.76
CA GLY A 116 2.91 -0.43 13.72
C GLY A 116 4.32 -0.16 14.24
N HIS A 117 5.27 0.14 13.35
CA HIS A 117 6.63 0.50 13.78
C HIS A 117 6.63 1.81 14.59
N TRP A 118 5.80 2.79 14.22
CA TRP A 118 5.63 4.02 14.99
C TRP A 118 5.07 3.77 16.40
N PHE A 119 4.24 2.75 16.58
CA PHE A 119 3.75 2.34 17.91
C PHE A 119 4.90 1.99 18.87
N LEU A 120 6.00 1.42 18.36
CA LEU A 120 7.18 1.11 19.20
C LEU A 120 7.87 2.38 19.70
N ILE A 121 7.74 3.49 18.97
CA ILE A 121 8.26 4.80 19.33
C ILE A 121 7.27 5.55 20.25
N ASP A 122 5.97 5.48 19.94
CA ASP A 122 4.90 6.08 20.74
C ASP A 122 3.81 5.05 21.12
N PRO A 123 3.97 4.39 22.28
CA PRO A 123 3.02 3.38 22.75
C PRO A 123 1.65 3.93 23.17
N ARG A 124 1.43 5.26 23.10
CA ARG A 124 0.14 5.90 23.40
C ARG A 124 -0.85 5.78 22.25
N LEU A 125 -0.38 5.35 21.07
CA LEU A 125 -1.23 5.14 19.91
C LEU A 125 -2.37 4.15 20.20
N PRO A 126 -3.59 4.42 19.71
CA PRO A 126 -4.68 3.51 19.94
C PRO A 126 -4.64 2.33 18.97
N ARG A 127 -4.67 1.09 19.50
CA ARG A 127 -4.59 -0.16 18.71
C ARG A 127 -5.69 -0.34 17.66
N TRP A 128 -6.85 0.33 17.82
CA TRP A 128 -7.91 0.27 16.83
C TRP A 128 -7.44 0.77 15.45
N SER A 129 -6.47 1.71 15.43
CA SER A 129 -5.93 2.25 14.19
C SER A 129 -5.18 1.17 13.40
N LEU A 130 -4.32 0.41 14.06
CA LEU A 130 -3.62 -0.75 13.51
C LEU A 130 -4.59 -1.83 13.05
N HIS A 131 -5.59 -2.18 13.88
CA HIS A 131 -6.62 -3.15 13.49
C HIS A 131 -7.35 -2.74 12.21
N ARG A 132 -7.73 -1.47 12.07
CA ARG A 132 -8.42 -0.99 10.86
C ARG A 132 -7.53 -1.04 9.63
N LEU A 133 -6.27 -0.65 9.73
CA LEU A 133 -5.35 -0.72 8.59
C LEU A 133 -5.06 -2.17 8.20
N ALA A 134 -4.85 -3.07 9.18
CA ALA A 134 -4.67 -4.50 8.93
C ALA A 134 -5.91 -5.12 8.26
N ALA A 135 -7.11 -4.73 8.71
CA ALA A 135 -8.38 -5.14 8.14
C ALA A 135 -8.49 -4.76 6.66
N ILE A 136 -8.29 -3.47 6.38
CA ILE A 136 -8.48 -2.90 5.05
C ILE A 136 -7.38 -3.41 4.11
N GLY A 137 -6.12 -3.42 4.54
CA GLY A 137 -4.99 -3.95 3.77
C GLY A 137 -5.14 -5.44 3.46
N GLY A 138 -5.59 -6.24 4.44
CA GLY A 138 -5.83 -7.68 4.24
C GLY A 138 -7.01 -7.97 3.31
N ALA A 139 -8.12 -7.25 3.47
CA ALA A 139 -9.25 -7.34 2.56
C ALA A 139 -8.87 -6.92 1.14
N ALA A 140 -8.14 -5.81 0.99
CA ALA A 140 -7.68 -5.34 -0.31
C ALA A 140 -6.71 -6.34 -0.99
N ALA A 141 -5.80 -6.95 -0.24
CA ALA A 141 -4.92 -8.00 -0.77
C ALA A 141 -5.68 -9.24 -1.25
N ALA A 142 -6.66 -9.69 -0.47
CA ALA A 142 -7.50 -10.82 -0.86
C ALA A 142 -8.33 -10.50 -2.12
N LEU A 143 -8.87 -9.27 -2.21
CA LEU A 143 -9.63 -8.81 -3.37
C LEU A 143 -8.74 -8.65 -4.60
N ASP A 144 -7.54 -8.07 -4.48
CA ASP A 144 -6.58 -7.94 -5.60
C ASP A 144 -6.21 -9.33 -6.15
N ALA A 145 -5.87 -10.27 -5.27
CA ALA A 145 -5.53 -11.64 -5.67
C ALA A 145 -6.72 -12.33 -6.35
N THR A 146 -7.92 -12.22 -5.78
CA THR A 146 -9.13 -12.80 -6.37
C THR A 146 -9.42 -12.21 -7.75
N ALA A 147 -9.28 -10.88 -7.90
CA ALA A 147 -9.53 -10.21 -9.17
C ALA A 147 -8.52 -10.63 -10.25
N LEU A 148 -7.23 -10.80 -9.91
CA LEU A 148 -6.21 -11.30 -10.84
C LEU A 148 -6.48 -12.75 -11.27
N ILE A 149 -6.94 -13.62 -10.36
CA ILE A 149 -7.36 -14.98 -10.69
C ILE A 149 -8.54 -14.97 -11.66
N LEU A 150 -9.55 -14.14 -11.40
CA LEU A 150 -10.71 -13.97 -12.29
C LEU A 150 -10.33 -13.39 -13.65
N GLN A 151 -9.25 -12.61 -13.71
CA GLN A 151 -8.71 -12.06 -14.96
C GLN A 151 -7.86 -13.07 -15.75
N GLY A 152 -7.66 -14.28 -15.22
CA GLY A 152 -7.04 -15.40 -15.93
C GLY A 152 -5.60 -15.70 -15.55
N ALA A 153 -5.16 -15.41 -14.32
CA ALA A 153 -3.86 -15.85 -13.82
C ALA A 153 -3.69 -17.39 -13.97
N ASP A 154 -2.58 -17.83 -14.56
CA ASP A 154 -2.23 -19.23 -14.75
C ASP A 154 -1.47 -19.75 -13.52
N LEU A 155 -2.23 -20.34 -12.59
CA LEU A 155 -1.69 -20.88 -11.34
C LEU A 155 -0.80 -22.12 -11.51
N SER A 156 -0.65 -22.65 -12.72
CA SER A 156 0.28 -23.74 -13.03
C SER A 156 1.66 -23.23 -13.47
N SER A 157 1.76 -21.98 -13.88
CA SER A 157 3.00 -21.33 -14.28
C SER A 157 3.90 -21.06 -13.06
N VAL A 158 5.22 -20.96 -13.25
CA VAL A 158 6.16 -20.60 -12.16
C VAL A 158 5.78 -19.24 -11.54
N THR A 159 5.37 -18.29 -12.38
CA THR A 159 4.95 -16.95 -11.94
C THR A 159 3.62 -17.00 -11.20
N GLY A 160 2.67 -17.81 -11.65
CA GLY A 160 1.38 -18.02 -11.00
C GLY A 160 1.50 -18.75 -9.65
N ILE A 161 2.38 -19.75 -9.56
CA ILE A 161 2.71 -20.43 -8.29
C ILE A 161 3.35 -19.45 -7.31
N ALA A 162 4.28 -18.61 -7.77
CA ALA A 162 4.87 -17.56 -6.94
C ALA A 162 3.80 -16.56 -6.47
N PHE A 163 2.94 -16.10 -7.37
CA PHE A 163 1.83 -15.20 -7.08
C PHE A 163 0.89 -15.77 -6.01
N ILE A 164 0.34 -16.98 -6.21
CA ILE A 164 -0.65 -17.53 -5.29
C ILE A 164 -0.03 -17.83 -3.92
N SER A 165 1.24 -18.27 -3.90
CA SER A 165 1.98 -18.50 -2.66
C SER A 165 2.16 -17.20 -1.88
N LEU A 166 2.67 -16.15 -2.53
CA LEU A 166 2.89 -14.84 -1.91
C LEU A 166 1.57 -14.16 -1.49
N ALA A 167 0.53 -14.24 -2.31
CA ALA A 167 -0.80 -13.70 -1.99
C ALA A 167 -1.40 -14.40 -0.77
N THR A 168 -1.36 -15.74 -0.74
CA THR A 168 -1.86 -16.52 0.40
C THR A 168 -1.08 -16.20 1.67
N THR A 169 0.26 -16.16 1.60
CA THR A 169 1.10 -15.79 2.75
C THR A 169 0.79 -14.38 3.24
N THR A 170 0.60 -13.41 2.34
CA THR A 170 0.22 -12.03 2.70
C THR A 170 -1.05 -11.98 3.52
N VAL A 171 -2.11 -12.67 3.06
CA VAL A 171 -3.40 -12.70 3.75
C VAL A 171 -3.27 -13.40 5.11
N LEU A 172 -2.57 -14.54 5.19
CA LEU A 172 -2.34 -15.26 6.45
C LEU A 172 -1.55 -14.43 7.46
N LEU A 173 -0.53 -13.69 7.01
CA LEU A 173 0.25 -12.80 7.86
C LEU A 173 -0.60 -11.66 8.42
N LEU A 174 -1.48 -11.05 7.61
CA LEU A 174 -2.38 -9.97 8.08
C LEU A 174 -3.48 -10.48 9.02
N VAL A 175 -3.95 -11.72 8.82
CA VAL A 175 -4.79 -12.40 9.81
C VAL A 175 -3.99 -12.59 11.11
N GLY A 176 -2.72 -12.99 11.02
CA GLY A 176 -1.80 -13.08 12.15
C GLY A 176 -1.62 -11.73 12.88
N VAL A 177 -1.42 -10.64 12.13
CA VAL A 177 -1.38 -9.26 12.67
C VAL A 177 -2.65 -8.97 13.47
N TRP A 178 -3.82 -9.27 12.90
CA TRP A 178 -5.09 -9.05 13.59
C TRP A 178 -5.15 -9.81 14.91
N PHE A 179 -4.83 -11.10 14.92
CA PHE A 179 -4.85 -11.88 16.15
C PHE A 179 -3.82 -11.39 17.16
N SER A 180 -2.64 -11.00 16.71
CA SER A 180 -1.57 -10.48 17.56
C SER A 180 -1.96 -9.17 18.24
N LEU A 181 -2.72 -8.31 17.58
CA LEU A 181 -3.20 -7.04 18.15
C LEU A 181 -4.27 -7.22 19.24
N LYS A 182 -4.93 -8.39 19.32
CA LYS A 182 -5.88 -8.72 20.40
C LYS A 182 -5.17 -9.00 21.73
N GLU A 183 -3.88 -9.35 21.70
CA GLU A 183 -3.10 -9.62 22.89
C GLU A 183 -2.86 -8.31 23.68
N PRO A 184 -3.33 -8.19 24.95
CA PRO A 184 -3.21 -6.96 25.73
C PRO A 184 -1.76 -6.53 25.99
N SER A 185 -0.84 -7.48 26.08
CA SER A 185 0.57 -7.20 26.36
C SER A 185 1.29 -6.50 25.20
N TYR A 186 2.40 -5.82 25.51
CA TYR A 186 3.23 -5.11 24.53
C TYR A 186 3.84 -6.06 23.47
N THR A 187 4.07 -7.33 23.84
CA THR A 187 4.58 -8.37 22.93
C THR A 187 3.64 -8.65 21.77
N GLY A 188 2.32 -8.50 21.95
CA GLY A 188 1.34 -8.60 20.87
C GLY A 188 1.56 -7.57 19.76
N VAL A 189 1.95 -6.35 20.11
CA VAL A 189 2.27 -5.32 19.12
C VAL A 189 3.61 -5.61 18.47
N MET A 190 4.64 -6.02 19.24
CA MET A 190 5.93 -6.39 18.66
C MET A 190 5.80 -7.51 17.61
N ALA A 191 5.01 -8.55 17.91
CA ALA A 191 4.72 -9.62 16.96
C ALA A 191 3.92 -9.11 15.74
N ALA A 192 2.92 -8.25 15.94
CA ALA A 192 2.16 -7.64 14.85
C ALA A 192 3.08 -6.88 13.88
N THR A 193 4.04 -6.10 14.41
CA THR A 193 4.99 -5.35 13.56
C THR A 193 5.93 -6.25 12.75
N GLY A 194 6.36 -7.38 13.31
CA GLY A 194 7.17 -8.35 12.56
C GLY A 194 6.37 -9.03 11.44
N LEU A 195 5.12 -9.39 11.72
CA LEU A 195 4.22 -10.00 10.75
C LEU A 195 3.85 -9.03 9.62
N SER A 196 3.61 -7.75 9.93
CA SER A 196 3.28 -6.74 8.92
C SER A 196 4.46 -6.37 8.02
N TYR A 197 5.68 -6.44 8.53
CA TYR A 197 6.88 -6.33 7.70
C TYR A 197 6.96 -7.45 6.66
N LEU A 198 6.81 -8.70 7.10
CA LEU A 198 6.76 -9.85 6.19
C LEU A 198 5.59 -9.73 5.21
N ALA A 199 4.41 -9.28 5.69
CA ALA A 199 3.24 -9.08 4.84
C ALA A 199 3.49 -8.03 3.76
N THR A 200 4.23 -6.97 4.07
CA THR A 200 4.62 -5.94 3.09
C THR A 200 5.50 -6.53 2.00
N LEU A 201 6.52 -7.32 2.38
CA LEU A 201 7.41 -7.97 1.41
C LEU A 201 6.66 -8.96 0.50
N THR A 202 5.78 -9.78 1.08
CA THR A 202 4.98 -10.73 0.30
C THR A 202 3.93 -10.04 -0.54
N ALA A 203 3.34 -8.93 -0.07
CA ALA A 203 2.37 -8.15 -0.83
C ALA A 203 3.00 -7.53 -2.08
N VAL A 204 4.19 -6.95 -1.95
CA VAL A 204 4.95 -6.42 -3.10
C VAL A 204 5.19 -7.54 -4.11
N GLY A 205 5.68 -8.70 -3.65
CA GLY A 205 5.90 -9.84 -4.52
C GLY A 205 4.61 -10.35 -5.19
N ALA A 206 3.51 -10.46 -4.45
CA ALA A 206 2.22 -10.91 -4.97
C ALA A 206 1.66 -9.95 -6.03
N VAL A 207 1.69 -8.64 -5.75
CA VAL A 207 1.19 -7.60 -6.67
C VAL A 207 1.96 -7.60 -7.98
N VAL A 208 3.29 -7.70 -7.91
CA VAL A 208 4.16 -7.73 -9.10
C VAL A 208 3.98 -9.05 -9.85
N ALA A 209 4.10 -10.20 -9.17
CA ALA A 209 4.03 -11.52 -9.81
C ALA A 209 2.67 -11.76 -10.46
N GLY A 210 1.56 -11.42 -9.78
CA GLY A 210 0.22 -11.63 -10.31
C GLY A 210 -0.08 -10.80 -11.55
N ARG A 211 0.32 -9.53 -11.55
CA ARG A 211 0.22 -8.67 -12.74
C ARG A 211 1.10 -9.16 -13.88
N ALA A 212 2.30 -9.64 -13.56
CA ALA A 212 3.19 -10.18 -14.57
C ALA A 212 2.63 -11.43 -15.24
N ASP A 213 2.03 -12.33 -14.45
CA ASP A 213 1.39 -13.55 -14.92
C ASP A 213 0.19 -13.24 -15.83
N VAL A 214 -0.72 -12.37 -15.37
CA VAL A 214 -1.89 -11.94 -16.17
C VAL A 214 -1.46 -11.19 -17.44
N SER A 215 -0.42 -10.35 -17.39
CA SER A 215 0.09 -9.62 -18.56
C SER A 215 0.57 -10.55 -19.68
N ASN A 216 1.11 -11.73 -19.33
CA ASN A 216 1.60 -12.70 -20.31
C ASN A 216 0.45 -13.39 -21.06
N ILE A 217 -0.76 -13.40 -20.49
CA ILE A 217 -1.92 -14.14 -21.01
C ILE A 217 -2.90 -13.19 -21.69
N ALA A 218 -3.20 -12.05 -21.07
CA ALA A 218 -4.27 -11.16 -21.49
C ALA A 218 -3.82 -10.00 -22.41
N GLY A 219 -2.50 -9.80 -22.61
CA GLY A 219 -1.96 -8.78 -23.51
C GLY A 219 -2.16 -7.32 -23.06
N PHE A 220 -2.62 -7.10 -21.83
CA PHE A 220 -2.74 -5.76 -21.23
C PHE A 220 -1.41 -5.32 -20.61
N PRO A 221 -1.01 -4.03 -20.76
CA PRO A 221 0.07 -3.47 -19.97
C PRO A 221 -0.39 -3.33 -18.51
N PHE A 222 0.43 -3.85 -17.59
CA PHE A 222 0.28 -3.74 -16.13
C PHE A 222 1.58 -3.26 -15.53
#